data_AF-A0A316V7N8-F1
#
_entry.id   AF-A0A316V7N8-F1
#
_cell.length_a   1.000
_cell.length_b   1.000
_cell.length_c   1.000
_cell.angle_alpha   90.00
_cell.angle_beta   90.00
_cell.angle_gamma   90.00
#
_symmetry.space_group_name_H-M   'P 1'
#
loop_
_entity.id
_entity.type
_entity.pdbx_description
1 polymer ?
#
loop_
_entity_poly.entity_id
_entity_poly.type
_entity_poly.pdbx_seq_one_letter_code
_entity_poly.pdbx_strand_id
1 'polypeptide(L)'
;MAAAKATTVLDPPKWILGWFIISSFIVMWDTGYILGRPHTFKGGKWHFLWQPYDLYGDVDLIYSKRFYELHNGFTLAQGLMNIVETILNFSYVYLAAYQSNARLRAIAPVIGFTAAIATFWKTVLYWAQDWASGPKGWGYTGHNTAYNFIVIFFLPNFQWILFPAAIAFSLGRTMSQSLIQAAGLAGPAGGTRSRTRKSSTPTTSRRKSVKAQ
;
A
#
# COMPACT_ATOMS: atom_id res chain seq x y z
N MET A 1 -31.40 8.75 6.79
CA MET A 1 -30.04 9.14 7.23
C MET A 1 -29.02 7.99 7.29
N ALA A 2 -29.36 6.73 6.97
CA ALA A 2 -28.40 5.60 6.97
C ALA A 2 -27.44 5.57 5.76
N ALA A 3 -27.78 6.24 4.66
CA ALA A 3 -26.97 6.21 3.42
C ALA A 3 -25.62 6.93 3.53
N ALA A 4 -25.51 7.98 4.36
CA ALA A 4 -24.30 8.80 4.47
C ALA A 4 -23.13 8.13 5.22
N LYS A 5 -23.41 7.11 6.04
CA LYS A 5 -22.39 6.36 6.81
C LYS A 5 -21.76 5.22 6.01
N ALA A 6 -22.50 4.67 5.05
CA ALA A 6 -21.99 3.65 4.14
C ALA A 6 -20.98 4.25 3.13
N THR A 7 -21.15 5.53 2.79
CA THR A 7 -20.32 6.23 1.79
C THR A 7 -18.86 6.36 2.24
N THR A 8 -18.61 6.64 3.53
CA THR A 8 -17.26 6.84 4.07
C THR A 8 -16.40 5.58 4.11
N VAL A 9 -17.00 4.38 4.09
CA VAL A 9 -16.26 3.11 4.13
C VAL A 9 -15.70 2.76 2.75
N LEU A 10 -16.32 3.27 1.67
CA LEU A 10 -15.95 2.97 0.29
C LEU A 10 -15.01 4.00 -0.32
N ASP A 11 -14.77 5.14 0.34
CA ASP A 11 -13.89 6.19 -0.18
C ASP A 11 -12.42 5.73 -0.06
N PRO A 12 -11.72 5.51 -1.19
CA PRO A 12 -10.33 5.10 -1.13
C PRO A 12 -9.48 6.22 -0.53
N PRO A 13 -8.57 5.91 0.41
CA PRO A 13 -7.66 6.93 0.92
C PRO A 13 -6.80 7.51 -0.22
N LYS A 14 -6.86 8.83 -0.42
CA LYS A 14 -6.18 9.52 -1.53
C LYS A 14 -4.67 9.27 -1.58
N TRP A 15 -4.05 9.06 -0.42
CA TRP A 15 -2.62 8.74 -0.36
C TRP A 15 -2.29 7.37 -0.95
N ILE A 16 -3.20 6.39 -0.87
CA ILE A 16 -3.03 5.05 -1.47
C ILE A 16 -3.11 5.16 -3.00
N LEU A 17 -4.06 5.95 -3.50
CA LEU A 17 -4.14 6.28 -4.94
C LEU A 17 -2.85 6.94 -5.43
N GLY A 18 -2.40 7.97 -4.72
CA GLY A 18 -1.16 8.68 -5.04
C GLY A 18 0.06 7.74 -5.03
N TRP A 19 0.18 6.89 -4.00
CA TRP A 19 1.25 5.91 -3.92
C TRP A 19 1.23 4.96 -5.12
N PHE A 20 0.09 4.32 -5.44
CA PHE A 20 0.04 3.37 -6.56
C PHE A 20 0.34 4.02 -7.90
N ILE A 21 -0.06 5.27 -8.12
CA ILE A 21 0.28 6.00 -9.36
C ILE A 21 1.78 6.26 -9.43
N ILE A 22 2.35 6.89 -8.39
CA ILE A 22 3.76 7.31 -8.38
C ILE A 22 4.67 6.09 -8.43
N SER A 23 4.40 5.09 -7.59
CA SER A 23 5.17 3.86 -7.53
C SER A 23 5.13 3.08 -8.84
N SER A 24 3.98 2.99 -9.51
CA SER A 24 3.90 2.34 -10.82
C SER A 24 4.80 3.00 -11.86
N PHE A 25 4.88 4.33 -11.91
CA PHE A 25 5.79 5.00 -12.86
C PHE A 25 7.26 4.74 -12.53
N ILE A 26 7.63 4.75 -11.24
CA ILE A 26 9.00 4.43 -10.80
C ILE A 26 9.35 2.98 -11.18
N VAL A 27 8.45 2.04 -10.91
CA VAL A 27 8.64 0.61 -11.20
C VAL A 27 8.66 0.34 -12.70
N MET A 28 7.88 1.06 -13.50
CA MET A 28 7.94 0.97 -14.96
C MET A 28 9.31 1.43 -15.48
N TRP A 29 9.85 2.53 -14.95
CA TRP A 29 11.19 3.00 -15.31
C TRP A 29 12.27 2.00 -14.91
N ASP A 30 12.18 1.43 -13.70
CA ASP A 30 13.09 0.38 -13.22
C ASP A 30 13.01 -0.91 -14.06
N THR A 31 11.80 -1.36 -14.39
CA THR A 31 11.58 -2.54 -15.23
C THR A 31 12.10 -2.30 -16.64
N GLY A 32 11.95 -1.09 -17.17
CA GLY A 32 12.55 -0.67 -18.44
C GLY A 32 14.07 -0.75 -18.43
N TYR A 33 14.72 -0.37 -17.33
CA TYR A 33 16.16 -0.56 -17.15
C TYR A 33 16.55 -2.03 -17.29
N ILE A 34 15.86 -2.91 -16.55
CA ILE A 34 16.16 -4.35 -16.46
C ILE A 34 15.96 -5.04 -17.81
N LEU A 35 14.80 -4.85 -18.45
CA LEU A 35 14.46 -5.48 -19.73
C LEU A 35 15.29 -4.93 -20.90
N GLY A 36 15.73 -3.68 -20.81
CA GLY A 36 16.54 -3.04 -21.83
C GLY A 36 18.03 -3.41 -21.79
N ARG A 37 18.49 -4.20 -20.82
CA ARG A 37 19.89 -4.67 -20.75
C ARG A 37 20.23 -5.52 -21.97
N PRO A 38 21.38 -5.30 -22.66
CA PRO A 38 22.51 -4.48 -22.22
C PRO A 38 22.48 -3.03 -22.71
N HIS A 39 21.49 -2.60 -23.50
CA HIS A 39 21.43 -1.26 -24.09
C HIS A 39 21.23 -0.13 -23.07
N THR A 40 20.80 -0.46 -21.86
CA THR A 40 20.61 0.46 -20.74
C THR A 40 21.86 0.64 -19.88
N PHE A 41 22.85 -0.25 -19.99
CA PHE A 41 24.13 -0.11 -19.30
C PHE A 41 24.97 1.03 -19.87
N LYS A 42 25.94 1.51 -19.08
CA LYS A 42 26.93 2.52 -19.51
C LYS A 42 27.52 2.18 -20.88
N GLY A 43 27.46 3.16 -21.79
CA GLY A 43 27.89 3.02 -23.19
C GLY A 43 26.84 2.41 -24.13
N GLY A 44 25.69 1.99 -23.62
CA GLY A 44 24.56 1.48 -24.41
C GLY A 44 23.70 2.59 -25.02
N LYS A 45 22.95 2.23 -26.07
CA LYS A 45 22.12 3.15 -26.87
C LYS A 45 21.09 3.93 -26.05
N TRP A 46 20.53 3.32 -25.01
CA TRP A 46 19.45 3.91 -24.21
C TRP A 46 19.90 4.38 -22.82
N HIS A 47 21.19 4.25 -22.53
CA HIS A 47 21.77 4.55 -21.22
C HIS A 47 21.44 5.96 -20.71
N PHE A 48 21.27 6.94 -21.61
CA PHE A 48 20.95 8.31 -21.24
C PHE A 48 19.69 8.45 -20.36
N LEU A 49 18.71 7.55 -20.48
CA LEU A 49 17.50 7.54 -19.63
C LEU A 49 17.71 6.89 -18.28
N TRP A 50 18.81 6.13 -18.09
CA TRP A 50 19.08 5.29 -16.94
C TRP A 50 20.46 5.55 -16.32
N GLN A 51 21.03 6.74 -16.54
CA GLN A 51 22.31 7.14 -15.97
C GLN A 51 22.42 6.94 -14.44
N PRO A 52 21.37 7.16 -13.62
CA PRO A 52 21.46 6.89 -12.18
C PRO A 52 21.78 5.44 -11.82
N TYR A 53 21.49 4.48 -12.73
CA TYR A 53 21.80 3.08 -12.52
C TYR A 53 23.30 2.73 -12.64
N ASP A 54 24.15 3.65 -13.11
CA ASP A 54 25.60 3.46 -13.00
C ASP A 54 26.01 3.38 -11.54
N LEU A 55 25.63 4.41 -10.75
CA LEU A 55 25.89 4.43 -9.32
C LEU A 55 25.12 3.33 -8.60
N TYR A 56 23.84 3.13 -8.94
CA TYR A 56 23.03 2.13 -8.25
C TYR A 56 23.54 0.70 -8.51
N GLY A 57 23.99 0.38 -9.73
CA GLY A 57 24.57 -0.92 -10.05
C GLY A 57 25.91 -1.19 -9.37
N ASP A 58 26.67 -0.15 -9.02
CA ASP A 58 27.89 -0.28 -8.21
C ASP A 58 27.58 -0.55 -6.73
N VAL A 59 26.43 -0.09 -6.24
CA VAL A 59 25.97 -0.30 -4.85
C VAL A 59 25.22 -1.62 -4.71
N ASP A 60 24.24 -1.87 -5.56
CA ASP A 60 23.46 -3.09 -5.58
C ASP A 60 23.84 -3.92 -6.81
N LEU A 61 24.67 -4.94 -6.59
CA LEU A 61 25.27 -5.66 -7.69
C LEU A 61 24.25 -6.43 -8.54
N ILE A 62 23.01 -6.69 -8.07
CA ILE A 62 21.99 -7.33 -8.93
C ILE A 62 21.60 -6.45 -10.12
N TYR A 63 21.86 -5.14 -10.01
CA TYR A 63 21.66 -4.18 -11.09
C TYR A 63 22.88 -4.01 -11.99
N SER A 64 24.04 -4.53 -11.58
CA SER A 64 25.29 -4.39 -12.31
C SER A 64 25.33 -5.18 -13.63
N LYS A 65 26.18 -4.72 -14.56
CA LYS A 65 26.55 -5.48 -15.76
C LYS A 65 27.20 -6.82 -15.41
N ARG A 66 28.00 -6.87 -14.34
CA ARG A 66 28.66 -8.09 -13.85
C ARG A 66 27.65 -9.19 -13.56
N PHE A 67 26.59 -8.91 -12.80
CA PHE A 67 25.60 -9.94 -12.44
C PHE A 67 24.70 -10.33 -13.61
N TYR A 68 24.48 -9.41 -14.55
CA TYR A 68 23.84 -9.73 -15.83
C TYR A 68 24.68 -10.71 -16.66
N GLU A 69 25.99 -10.47 -16.78
CA GLU A 69 26.92 -11.37 -17.51
C GLU A 69 27.09 -12.73 -16.83
N LEU A 70 26.92 -12.78 -15.50
CA LEU A 70 26.86 -14.03 -14.73
C LEU A 70 25.51 -14.77 -14.84
N HIS A 71 24.58 -14.26 -15.65
CA HIS A 71 23.24 -14.81 -15.81
C HIS A 71 22.48 -14.97 -14.50
N ASN A 72 22.67 -14.04 -13.55
CA ASN A 72 21.85 -14.01 -12.34
C ASN A 72 20.41 -13.60 -12.71
N GLY A 73 19.49 -14.57 -12.72
CA GLY A 73 18.11 -14.37 -13.15
C GLY A 73 17.22 -13.64 -12.14
N PHE A 74 17.68 -13.40 -10.91
CA PHE A 74 16.83 -12.88 -9.84
C PHE A 74 16.27 -11.49 -10.16
N THR A 75 17.12 -10.55 -10.62
CA THR A 75 16.69 -9.19 -11.00
C THR A 75 15.68 -9.19 -12.14
N LEU A 76 15.88 -10.07 -13.13
CA LEU A 76 14.93 -10.20 -14.24
C LEU A 76 13.59 -10.75 -13.76
N ALA A 77 13.60 -11.77 -12.90
CA ALA A 77 12.38 -12.32 -12.32
C ALA A 77 11.60 -11.25 -11.52
N GLN A 78 12.29 -10.42 -10.74
CA GLN A 78 11.71 -9.27 -10.05
C GLN A 78 11.08 -8.27 -11.03
N GLY A 79 11.78 -7.93 -12.11
CA GLY A 79 11.27 -7.07 -13.17
C GLY A 79 10.01 -7.63 -13.88
N LEU A 80 9.90 -8.94 -14.05
CA LEU A 80 8.68 -9.55 -14.61
C LEU A 80 7.51 -9.48 -13.62
N MET A 81 7.76 -9.69 -12.32
CA MET A 81 6.74 -9.52 -11.28
C MET A 81 6.24 -8.06 -11.21
N ASN A 82 7.15 -7.09 -11.40
CA ASN A 82 6.84 -5.67 -11.46
C ASN A 82 5.81 -5.32 -12.55
N ILE A 83 5.81 -6.02 -13.69
CA ILE A 83 4.81 -5.82 -14.75
C ILE A 83 3.41 -6.16 -14.22
N VAL A 84 3.28 -7.31 -13.56
CA VAL A 84 2.01 -7.77 -12.98
C VAL A 84 1.55 -6.84 -11.87
N GLU A 85 2.46 -6.44 -10.98
CA GLU A 85 2.16 -5.46 -9.91
C GLU A 85 1.68 -4.13 -10.48
N THR A 86 2.32 -3.62 -11.54
CA THR A 86 1.93 -2.37 -12.20
C THR A 86 0.50 -2.46 -12.76
N ILE A 87 0.13 -3.59 -13.36
CA ILE A 87 -1.24 -3.84 -13.84
C ILE A 87 -2.24 -3.82 -12.67
N LEU A 88 -1.91 -4.48 -11.56
CA LEU A 88 -2.76 -4.49 -10.37
C LEU A 88 -2.91 -3.10 -9.74
N ASN A 89 -1.83 -2.33 -9.67
CA ASN A 89 -1.83 -0.95 -9.16
C ASN A 89 -2.76 -0.06 -9.98
N PHE A 90 -2.64 -0.06 -11.31
CA PHE A 90 -3.52 0.73 -12.17
C PHE A 90 -4.97 0.21 -12.15
N SER A 91 -5.17 -1.11 -12.01
CA SER A 91 -6.50 -1.69 -11.83
C SER A 91 -7.15 -1.18 -10.55
N TYR A 92 -6.41 -1.15 -9.43
CA TYR A 92 -6.90 -0.54 -8.18
C TYR A 92 -7.26 0.93 -8.40
N VAL A 93 -6.36 1.73 -8.99
CA VAL A 93 -6.58 3.17 -9.21
C VAL A 93 -7.84 3.40 -10.04
N TYR A 94 -8.02 2.65 -11.14
CA TYR A 94 -9.20 2.72 -11.99
C TYR A 94 -10.48 2.39 -11.22
N LEU A 95 -10.52 1.26 -10.52
CA LEU A 95 -11.69 0.81 -9.76
C LEU A 95 -12.06 1.77 -8.63
N ALA A 96 -11.04 2.30 -7.94
CA ALA A 96 -11.19 3.18 -6.80
C ALA A 96 -11.58 4.61 -7.23
N ALA A 97 -11.11 5.10 -8.39
CA ALA A 97 -11.41 6.44 -8.89
C ALA A 97 -12.80 6.56 -9.55
N TYR A 98 -13.44 5.44 -9.91
CA TYR A 98 -14.73 5.45 -10.60
C TYR A 98 -15.91 5.72 -9.65
N GLN A 99 -16.09 7.00 -9.29
CA GLN A 99 -17.02 7.45 -8.24
C GLN A 99 -18.49 7.04 -8.46
N SER A 100 -18.93 6.94 -9.71
CA SER A 100 -20.32 6.63 -10.08
C SER A 100 -20.70 5.15 -9.97
N ASN A 101 -19.74 4.23 -9.73
CA ASN A 101 -20.02 2.79 -9.64
C ASN A 101 -19.63 2.22 -8.27
N ALA A 102 -20.63 2.13 -7.39
CA ALA A 102 -20.45 1.59 -6.03
C ALA A 102 -19.95 0.13 -6.02
N ARG A 103 -20.33 -0.68 -7.02
CA ARG A 103 -19.89 -2.08 -7.11
C ARG A 103 -18.39 -2.19 -7.38
N LEU A 104 -17.85 -1.38 -8.30
CA LEU A 104 -16.42 -1.38 -8.60
C LEU A 104 -15.59 -0.89 -7.40
N ARG A 105 -16.10 0.11 -6.68
CA ARG A 105 -15.44 0.61 -5.47
C ARG A 105 -15.43 -0.40 -4.34
N ALA A 106 -16.49 -1.20 -4.20
CA ALA A 106 -16.55 -2.25 -3.18
C ALA A 106 -15.52 -3.36 -3.39
N ILE A 107 -15.12 -3.64 -4.64
CA ILE A 107 -14.12 -4.67 -4.95
C ILE A 107 -12.69 -4.13 -4.99
N ALA A 108 -12.50 -2.81 -5.14
CA ALA A 108 -11.17 -2.19 -5.26
C ALA A 108 -10.20 -2.58 -4.12
N PRO A 109 -10.61 -2.63 -2.83
CA PRO A 109 -9.71 -3.02 -1.74
C PRO A 109 -9.09 -4.41 -1.92
N VAL A 110 -9.77 -5.35 -2.56
CA VAL A 110 -9.24 -6.70 -2.83
C VAL A 110 -8.01 -6.62 -3.75
N ILE A 111 -8.12 -5.84 -4.83
CA ILE A 111 -7.04 -5.66 -5.81
C ILE A 111 -5.88 -4.90 -5.18
N GLY A 112 -6.16 -3.79 -4.49
CA GLY A 112 -5.13 -2.98 -3.84
C GLY A 112 -4.40 -3.72 -2.72
N PHE A 113 -5.12 -4.50 -1.90
CA PHE A 113 -4.51 -5.34 -0.87
C PHE A 113 -3.59 -6.40 -1.48
N THR A 114 -4.06 -7.08 -2.53
CA THR A 114 -3.27 -8.11 -3.24
C THR A 114 -1.99 -7.53 -3.83
N ALA A 115 -2.09 -6.38 -4.51
CA ALA A 115 -0.94 -5.68 -5.06
C ALA A 115 0.08 -5.30 -3.97
N ALA A 116 -0.39 -4.73 -2.86
CA ALA A 116 0.46 -4.32 -1.76
C ALA A 116 1.17 -5.51 -1.08
N ILE A 117 0.46 -6.63 -0.88
CA ILE A 117 1.07 -7.85 -0.33
C ILE A 117 2.10 -8.44 -1.29
N ALA A 118 1.84 -8.43 -2.59
CA ALA A 118 2.79 -8.90 -3.61
C ALA A 118 4.08 -8.08 -3.58
N THR A 119 3.97 -6.74 -3.63
CA THR A 119 5.15 -5.86 -3.55
C THR A 119 5.91 -6.07 -2.24
N PHE A 120 5.21 -6.13 -1.11
CA PHE A 120 5.82 -6.35 0.21
C PHE A 120 6.66 -7.62 0.23
N TRP A 121 6.07 -8.77 -0.11
CA TRP A 121 6.78 -10.05 -0.02
C TRP A 121 7.86 -10.20 -1.07
N LYS A 122 7.67 -9.62 -2.25
CA LYS A 122 8.71 -9.57 -3.27
C LYS A 122 9.94 -8.80 -2.75
N THR A 123 9.75 -7.65 -2.11
CA THR A 123 10.86 -6.87 -1.53
C THR A 123 11.51 -7.60 -0.33
N VAL A 124 10.71 -8.25 0.53
CA VAL A 124 11.25 -9.10 1.61
C VAL A 124 12.10 -10.25 1.04
N LEU A 125 11.62 -10.90 -0.03
CA LEU A 125 12.37 -11.96 -0.71
C LEU A 125 13.68 -11.43 -1.29
N TYR A 126 13.69 -10.23 -1.87
CA TYR A 126 14.92 -9.59 -2.35
C TYR A 126 15.95 -9.40 -1.24
N TRP A 127 15.55 -8.90 -0.07
CA TRP A 127 16.45 -8.73 1.07
C TRP A 127 16.94 -10.07 1.62
N ALA A 128 16.04 -11.05 1.73
CA ALA A 128 16.40 -12.39 2.17
C ALA A 128 17.40 -13.05 1.20
N GLN A 129 17.21 -12.85 -0.10
CA GLN A 129 18.11 -13.37 -1.14
C GLN A 129 19.49 -12.71 -1.06
N ASP A 130 19.56 -11.39 -0.91
CA ASP A 130 20.83 -10.69 -0.71
C ASP A 130 21.55 -11.24 0.53
N TRP A 131 20.85 -11.28 1.67
CA TRP A 131 21.38 -11.83 2.91
C TRP A 131 21.84 -13.30 2.77
N ALA A 132 21.11 -14.15 2.05
CA ALA A 132 21.43 -15.58 1.91
C ALA A 132 22.50 -15.89 0.84
N SER A 133 22.85 -14.96 -0.04
CA SER A 133 23.67 -15.24 -1.23
C SER A 133 25.20 -15.15 -1.02
N GLY A 134 25.68 -14.69 0.15
CA GLY A 134 27.11 -14.48 0.42
C GLY A 134 27.68 -15.42 1.50
N PRO A 135 28.99 -15.78 1.47
CA PRO A 135 29.65 -16.60 2.51
C PRO A 135 29.61 -15.99 3.92
N LYS A 136 29.40 -14.68 4.03
CA LYS A 136 29.23 -13.91 5.28
C LYS A 136 27.86 -13.21 5.34
N GLY A 137 26.95 -13.64 4.48
CA GLY A 137 25.74 -12.91 4.10
C GLY A 137 25.99 -11.73 3.17
N TRP A 138 24.92 -11.16 2.61
CA TRP A 138 24.92 -9.96 1.75
C TRP A 138 25.76 -10.10 0.47
N GLY A 139 25.34 -11.00 -0.43
CA GLY A 139 26.08 -11.28 -1.68
C GLY A 139 25.99 -10.18 -2.74
N TYR A 140 25.05 -9.25 -2.63
CA TYR A 140 24.84 -8.16 -3.58
C TYR A 140 25.26 -6.80 -3.05
N THR A 141 25.11 -6.57 -1.75
CA THR A 141 25.37 -5.25 -1.13
C THR A 141 26.46 -5.26 -0.06
N GLY A 142 27.03 -6.43 0.28
CA GLY A 142 27.98 -6.58 1.39
C GLY A 142 29.35 -5.92 1.19
N HIS A 143 29.67 -5.47 -0.03
CA HIS A 143 30.90 -4.73 -0.34
C HIS A 143 30.81 -3.23 -0.04
N ASN A 144 29.62 -2.71 0.27
CA ASN A 144 29.40 -1.29 0.42
C ASN A 144 29.98 -0.69 1.70
N THR A 145 30.33 0.60 1.64
CA THR A 145 30.48 1.42 2.83
C THR A 145 29.13 1.58 3.55
N ALA A 146 29.15 1.90 4.84
CA ALA A 146 27.93 2.16 5.60
C ALA A 146 27.05 3.25 4.96
N TYR A 147 27.67 4.28 4.38
CA TYR A 147 26.95 5.35 3.68
C TYR A 147 26.21 4.82 2.45
N ASN A 148 26.89 4.11 1.55
CA ASN A 148 26.27 3.56 0.34
C ASN A 148 25.16 2.57 0.71
N PHE A 149 25.42 1.71 1.69
CA PHE A 149 24.44 0.75 2.17
C PHE A 149 23.19 1.43 2.74
N ILE A 150 23.34 2.43 3.62
CA ILE A 150 22.18 3.05 4.28
C ILE A 150 21.45 4.00 3.33
N VAL A 151 22.17 4.88 2.65
CA VAL A 151 21.57 6.00 1.91
C VAL A 151 21.14 5.61 0.52
N ILE A 152 21.94 4.81 -0.19
CA ILE A 152 21.69 4.47 -1.60
C ILE A 152 20.90 3.17 -1.71
N PHE A 153 21.14 2.21 -0.83
CA PHE A 153 20.44 0.92 -0.85
C PHE A 153 19.25 0.85 0.12
N PHE A 154 19.49 0.95 1.43
CA PHE A 154 18.47 0.70 2.46
C PHE A 154 17.29 1.66 2.36
N LEU A 155 17.53 2.97 2.36
CA LEU A 155 16.44 3.96 2.38
C LEU A 155 15.53 3.87 1.14
N PRO A 156 16.05 3.81 -0.10
CA PRO A 156 15.20 3.68 -1.28
C PRO A 156 14.45 2.35 -1.36
N ASN A 157 15.00 1.28 -0.78
CA ASN A 157 14.37 -0.04 -0.77
C ASN A 157 13.35 -0.21 0.36
N PHE A 158 13.62 0.37 1.53
CA PHE A 158 12.78 0.22 2.72
C PHE A 158 11.36 0.77 2.55
N GLN A 159 11.19 1.82 1.75
CA GLN A 159 9.86 2.36 1.43
C GLN A 159 8.94 1.33 0.74
N TRP A 160 9.51 0.38 -0.02
CA TRP A 160 8.76 -0.71 -0.67
C TRP A 160 8.32 -1.81 0.31
N ILE A 161 8.77 -1.74 1.56
CA ILE A 161 8.24 -2.53 2.67
C ILE A 161 7.22 -1.68 3.43
N LEU A 162 7.60 -0.46 3.81
CA LEU A 162 6.81 0.42 4.67
C LEU A 162 5.44 0.77 4.07
N PHE A 163 5.41 1.31 2.85
CA PHE A 163 4.15 1.76 2.24
C PHE A 163 3.25 0.58 1.85
N PRO A 164 3.74 -0.49 1.22
CA PRO A 164 2.88 -1.65 0.94
C PRO A 164 2.33 -2.31 2.21
N ALA A 165 3.11 -2.40 3.30
CA ALA A 165 2.59 -2.86 4.59
C ALA A 165 1.47 -1.95 5.14
N ALA A 166 1.66 -0.63 5.08
CA ALA A 166 0.65 0.34 5.52
C ALA A 166 -0.64 0.27 4.67
N ILE A 167 -0.49 0.10 3.35
CA ILE A 167 -1.61 -0.07 2.42
C ILE A 167 -2.36 -1.37 2.72
N ALA A 168 -1.64 -2.48 2.85
CA ALA A 168 -2.22 -3.78 3.17
C ALA A 168 -2.98 -3.71 4.51
N PHE A 169 -2.42 -3.07 5.53
CA PHE A 169 -3.11 -2.86 6.80
C PHE A 169 -4.39 -2.02 6.64
N SER A 170 -4.30 -0.88 5.93
CA SER A 170 -5.44 0.01 5.71
C SER A 170 -6.57 -0.66 4.93
N LEU A 171 -6.26 -1.26 3.78
CA LEU A 171 -7.25 -1.92 2.92
C LEU A 171 -7.77 -3.22 3.56
N GLY A 172 -6.89 -3.97 4.25
CA GLY A 172 -7.26 -5.15 5.00
C GLY A 172 -8.28 -4.84 6.10
N ARG A 173 -8.10 -3.74 6.83
CA ARG A 173 -9.09 -3.27 7.81
C ARG A 173 -10.44 -2.97 7.17
N THR A 174 -10.46 -2.30 6.01
CA THR A 174 -11.70 -2.01 5.26
C THR A 174 -12.38 -3.31 4.79
N MET A 175 -11.60 -4.28 4.31
CA MET A 175 -12.11 -5.60 3.91
C MET A 175 -12.72 -6.34 5.09
N SER A 176 -12.01 -6.43 6.23
CA SER A 176 -12.53 -7.08 7.44
C SER A 176 -13.80 -6.42 7.95
N GLN A 177 -13.86 -5.09 7.96
CA GLN A 177 -15.07 -4.35 8.37
C GLN A 177 -16.26 -4.64 7.46
N SER A 178 -16.03 -4.70 6.15
CA SER A 178 -17.07 -5.06 5.17
C SER A 178 -17.58 -6.49 5.39
N LEU A 179 -16.68 -7.45 5.66
CA LEU A 179 -17.05 -8.83 5.96
C LEU A 179 -17.83 -8.98 7.27
N ILE A 180 -17.41 -8.29 8.34
CA ILE A 180 -18.12 -8.28 9.62
C ILE A 180 -19.53 -7.71 9.47
N GLN A 181 -19.68 -6.62 8.70
CA GLN A 181 -20.99 -6.04 8.40
C GLN A 181 -21.87 -6.99 7.58
N ALA A 182 -21.32 -7.60 6.54
CA ALA A 182 -22.04 -8.57 5.71
C ALA A 182 -22.49 -9.81 6.50
N ALA A 183 -21.71 -10.23 7.50
CA ALA A 183 -22.06 -11.33 8.40
C ALA A 183 -23.08 -10.97 9.48
N GLY A 184 -23.54 -9.71 9.55
CA GLY A 184 -24.44 -9.24 10.62
C GLY A 184 -23.78 -9.15 12.00
N LEU A 185 -22.44 -9.23 12.06
CA LEU A 185 -21.65 -9.19 13.30
C LEU A 185 -21.21 -7.78 13.69
N ALA A 186 -21.63 -6.76 12.94
CA ALA A 186 -21.39 -5.38 13.31
C ALA A 186 -22.16 -5.06 14.61
N GLY A 187 -21.41 -4.79 15.69
CA GLY A 187 -22.01 -4.40 16.97
C GLY A 187 -22.95 -3.19 16.82
N PRO A 188 -23.87 -2.97 17.78
CA PRO A 188 -24.82 -1.87 17.72
C PRO A 188 -24.09 -0.57 17.44
N ALA A 189 -24.41 0.08 16.31
CA ALA A 189 -23.79 1.35 15.92
C ALA A 189 -23.93 2.31 17.10
N GLY A 190 -22.80 2.62 17.77
CA GLY A 190 -22.72 3.31 19.07
C GLY A 190 -23.89 4.24 19.31
N GLY A 191 -24.94 3.69 19.93
CA GLY A 191 -26.08 4.45 20.36
C GLY A 191 -25.62 5.17 21.60
N THR A 192 -25.42 6.48 21.49
CA THR A 192 -25.50 7.34 22.66
C THR A 192 -26.81 6.98 23.34
N ARG A 193 -26.74 6.24 24.46
CA ARG A 193 -27.89 5.99 25.33
C ARG A 193 -28.32 7.38 25.82
N SER A 194 -29.23 8.01 25.08
CA SER A 194 -30.00 9.12 25.58
C SER A 194 -30.79 8.56 26.74
N ARG A 195 -30.28 8.81 27.94
CA ARG A 195 -30.89 8.44 29.20
C ARG A 195 -32.13 9.33 29.31
N THR A 196 -33.27 8.84 28.80
CA THR A 196 -34.58 9.46 29.01
C THR A 196 -34.84 9.49 30.52
N ARG A 197 -34.52 10.62 31.13
CA ARG A 197 -34.90 10.95 32.49
C ARG A 197 -36.41 11.11 32.48
N LYS A 198 -37.15 10.06 32.89
CA LYS A 198 -38.57 10.18 33.26
C LYS A 198 -38.65 11.25 34.35
N SER A 199 -39.13 12.44 34.00
CA SER A 199 -39.54 13.45 34.97
C SER A 199 -40.84 12.98 35.61
N SER A 200 -40.77 12.48 36.83
CA SER A 200 -41.93 12.29 37.69
C SER A 200 -42.49 13.67 38.06
N THR A 201 -43.66 14.00 37.53
CA THR A 201 -44.45 15.17 37.94
C THR A 201 -45.04 14.92 39.33
N PRO A 202 -44.83 15.79 40.34
CA PRO A 202 -45.57 15.71 41.59
C PRO A 202 -46.91 16.42 41.43
N THR A 203 -47.99 15.67 41.55
CA THR A 203 -49.37 16.14 41.64
C THR A 203 -49.53 17.01 42.89
N THR A 204 -49.72 18.33 42.73
CA THR A 204 -50.11 19.21 43.83
C THR A 204 -51.61 19.48 43.75
N SER A 205 -52.40 18.78 44.56
CA SER A 205 -53.77 19.18 44.85
C SER A 205 -53.73 20.35 45.84
N ARG A 206 -54.26 21.51 45.48
CA ARG A 206 -54.54 22.57 46.45
C ARG A 206 -55.98 23.05 46.31
N ARG A 207 -56.75 22.77 47.36
CA ARG A 207 -58.14 23.17 47.62
C ARG A 207 -58.37 24.65 47.36
N LYS A 208 -59.46 24.98 46.64
CA LYS A 208 -60.09 26.30 46.70
C LYS A 208 -60.82 26.43 48.03
N SER A 209 -60.44 27.42 48.83
CA SER A 209 -61.18 27.93 49.98
C SER A 209 -61.83 29.24 49.56
N VAL A 210 -63.16 29.26 49.51
CA VAL A 210 -63.98 30.47 49.38
C VAL A 210 -64.55 30.77 50.75
N LYS A 211 -64.30 31.99 51.27
CA LYS A 211 -65.07 32.78 52.25
C LYS A 211 -64.22 34.04 52.56
N ALA A 212 -64.60 35.22 52.08
CA ALA A 212 -65.59 36.17 52.64
C ALA A 212 -65.04 37.00 53.81
N GLN A 213 -64.52 38.19 53.51
CA GLN A 213 -64.95 39.52 53.96
C GLN A 213 -63.94 40.58 53.51
#